data_AF-A0A392V773-F1
#
_entry.id   AF-A0A392V773-F1
#
_cell.length_a   1.000
_cell.length_b   1.000
_cell.length_c   1.000
_cell.angle_alpha   90.00
_cell.angle_beta   90.00
_cell.angle_gamma   90.00
#
_symmetry.space_group_name_H-M   'P 1'
#
loop_
_entity.id
_entity.type
_entity.pdbx_description
1 polymer ?
#
loop_
_entity_poly.entity_id
_entity_poly.type
_entity_poly.pdbx_seq_one_letter_code
_entity_poly.pdbx_strand_id
1 'polypeptide(L)' 'VFPEDISDVPPEREVEFTIDLVPGTSLISMAPYRMSASELNELKMQLEELLEKRFIRPSVSPWGAPVLLVKK' A
#
# COMPACT_ATOMS: atom_id res chain seq x y z
N VAL A 1 -12.12 -3.81 -4.17
CA VAL A 1 -12.97 -3.37 -3.04
C VAL A 1 -12.40 -4.04 -1.81
N PHE A 2 -11.83 -3.27 -0.86
CA PHE A 2 -11.28 -3.84 0.37
C PHE A 2 -12.42 -4.28 1.29
N PRO A 3 -12.24 -5.35 2.09
CA PRO A 3 -13.21 -5.73 3.13
C PRO A 3 -13.45 -4.57 4.12
N GLU A 4 -14.63 -4.53 4.73
CA GLU A 4 -14.97 -3.49 5.72
C GLU A 4 -14.23 -3.70 7.05
N ASP A 5 -13.99 -4.97 7.45
CA ASP A 5 -13.30 -5.37 8.67
C ASP A 5 -12.17 -6.38 8.39
N ILE A 6 -11.07 -6.26 9.14
CA ILE A 6 -9.99 -7.27 9.21
C ILE A 6 -9.77 -7.65 10.67
N SER A 7 -9.55 -8.93 10.92
CA SER A 7 -9.06 -9.40 12.21
C SER A 7 -7.60 -8.95 12.41
N ASP A 8 -7.24 -8.62 13.65
CA ASP A 8 -5.87 -8.24 14.05
C ASP A 8 -4.81 -9.30 13.71
N VAL A 9 -5.25 -10.54 13.58
CA VAL A 9 -4.43 -11.65 13.12
C VAL A 9 -4.76 -11.86 11.64
N PRO A 10 -3.75 -11.93 10.74
CA PRO A 10 -4.04 -12.36 9.38
C PRO A 10 -4.83 -13.67 9.46
N PRO A 11 -5.97 -13.79 8.76
CA PRO A 11 -6.76 -15.02 8.78
C PRO A 11 -5.83 -16.18 8.45
N GLU A 12 -6.00 -17.32 9.11
CA GLU A 12 -5.19 -18.51 8.88
C GLU A 12 -5.22 -18.81 7.38
N ARG A 13 -4.08 -18.61 6.70
CA ARG A 13 -3.96 -18.87 5.26
C ARG A 13 -3.29 -20.21 5.13
N GLU A 14 -3.88 -21.11 4.35
CA GLU A 14 -3.26 -22.42 4.03
C GLU A 14 -1.90 -22.26 3.31
N VAL A 15 -1.64 -21.07 2.74
CA VAL A 15 -0.44 -20.76 1.97
C VAL A 15 0.21 -19.47 2.49
N GLU A 16 1.50 -19.54 2.82
CA GLU A 16 2.33 -18.36 3.04
C GLU A 16 2.55 -17.63 1.72
N PHE A 17 2.23 -16.34 1.68
CA PHE A 17 2.45 -15.51 0.50
C PHE A 17 3.89 -15.02 0.49
N THR A 18 4.72 -15.62 -0.35
CA THR A 18 6.08 -15.16 -0.64
C THR A 18 6.11 -14.49 -2.01
N ILE A 19 6.86 -13.38 -2.13
CA ILE A 19 7.12 -12.72 -3.40
C ILE A 19 8.55 -13.08 -3.82
N ASP A 20 8.69 -14.01 -4.75
CA ASP A 20 9.98 -14.38 -5.30
C ASP A 20 10.47 -13.31 -6.29
N LEU A 21 11.70 -12.85 -6.09
CA LEU A 21 12.35 -11.89 -6.98
C LEU A 21 13.20 -12.64 -8.01
N VAL A 22 13.19 -12.16 -9.25
CA VAL A 22 14.10 -12.66 -10.28
C VAL A 22 15.55 -12.32 -9.86
N PRO A 23 16.51 -13.26 -9.90
CA PRO A 23 17.90 -12.99 -9.56
C PRO A 23 18.45 -11.78 -10.35
N GLY A 24 19.03 -10.82 -9.64
CA GLY A 24 19.57 -9.59 -10.23
C GLY A 24 18.59 -8.41 -10.32
N THR A 25 17.36 -8.54 -9.79
CA THR A 25 16.43 -7.41 -9.70
C THR A 25 16.98 -6.34 -8.75
N SER A 26 17.19 -5.13 -9.26
CA SER A 26 17.57 -3.97 -8.45
C SER A 26 16.37 -3.43 -7.65
N LEU A 27 16.66 -2.71 -6.57
CA LEU A 27 15.65 -2.01 -5.77
C LEU A 27 14.92 -0.99 -6.65
N ILE A 28 13.59 -1.12 -6.76
CA ILE A 28 12.76 -0.14 -7.46
C ILE A 28 12.31 0.90 -6.43
N SER A 29 12.82 2.11 -6.53
CA SER A 29 12.38 3.28 -5.76
C SER A 29 12.14 4.43 -6.72
N MET A 30 10.86 4.71 -7.00
CA MET A 30 10.46 5.77 -7.91
C MET A 30 9.76 6.89 -7.15
N ALA A 31 10.04 8.14 -7.54
CA ALA A 31 9.41 9.31 -6.94
C ALA A 31 7.88 9.28 -7.16
N PRO A 32 7.08 9.74 -6.18
CA PRO A 32 5.64 9.89 -6.36
C PRO A 32 5.28 10.80 -7.54
N TYR A 33 4.13 10.54 -8.16
CA TYR A 33 3.61 11.43 -9.20
C TYR A 33 3.23 12.80 -8.64
N ARG A 34 3.31 13.82 -9.50
CA ARG A 34 2.80 15.15 -9.16
C ARG A 34 1.28 15.10 -9.06
N MET A 35 0.77 15.56 -7.93
CA MET A 35 -0.66 15.62 -7.62
C MET A 35 -1.04 17.06 -7.23
N SER A 36 -2.27 17.44 -7.51
CA SER A 36 -2.87 18.69 -7.04
C SER A 36 -3.14 18.64 -5.54
N ALA A 37 -3.38 19.80 -4.92
CA ALA A 37 -3.68 19.88 -3.49
C ALA A 37 -4.95 19.11 -3.10
N SER A 38 -5.97 19.07 -3.98
CA SER A 38 -7.20 18.29 -3.73
C SER A 38 -6.94 16.79 -3.77
N GLU A 39 -6.11 16.31 -4.70
CA GLU A 39 -5.76 14.89 -4.78
C GLU A 39 -4.91 14.45 -3.57
N LEU A 40 -4.00 15.31 -3.10
CA LEU A 40 -3.22 15.03 -1.89
C LEU A 40 -4.08 14.93 -0.64
N ASN A 41 -5.10 15.79 -0.50
CA ASN A 41 -6.04 15.72 0.62
C ASN A 41 -6.86 14.42 0.60
N GLU A 42 -7.36 14.03 -0.58
CA GLU A 42 -8.09 12.76 -0.76
C GLU A 42 -7.19 11.56 -0.46
N LEU A 43 -5.96 11.56 -0.99
CA LEU A 43 -4.99 10.50 -0.73
C LEU A 43 -4.70 10.36 0.77
N LYS A 44 -4.54 11.48 1.48
CA LYS A 44 -4.30 11.47 2.93
C LYS A 44 -5.49 10.86 3.68
N MET A 45 -6.71 11.25 3.35
CA MET A 45 -7.93 10.70 3.97
C MET A 45 -8.02 9.18 3.76
N GLN A 46 -7.78 8.70 2.54
CA GLN A 46 -7.79 7.26 2.25
C GLN A 46 -6.68 6.50 2.99
N LEU A 47 -5.48 7.09 3.11
CA LEU A 47 -4.39 6.48 3.87
C LEU A 47 -4.70 6.39 5.37
N GLU A 48 -5.34 7.40 5.95
CA GLU A 48 -5.78 7.39 7.35
C GLU A 48 -6.81 6.27 7.59
N GLU A 49 -7.79 6.12 6.71
CA GLU A 49 -8.77 5.02 6.78
C GLU A 49 -8.09 3.64 6.68
N LEU A 50 -7.12 3.47 5.78
CA LEU A 50 -6.38 2.21 5.63
C LEU A 50 -5.47 1.91 6.83
N LEU A 51 -4.91 2.94 7.46
CA LEU A 51 -4.11 2.81 8.69
C LEU A 51 -4.99 2.43 9.88
N GLU A 52 -6.15 3.07 10.03
CA GLU A 52 -7.13 2.76 11.08
C GLU A 52 -7.63 1.33 10.98
N LYS A 53 -7.93 0.89 9.75
CA LYS A 53 -8.29 -0.51 9.46
C LYS A 53 -7.12 -1.48 9.60
N ARG A 54 -5.89 -1.01 9.84
CA ARG A 54 -4.65 -1.82 9.89
C ARG A 54 -4.35 -2.59 8.58
N PHE A 55 -4.86 -2.13 7.44
CA PHE A 55 -4.52 -2.67 6.13
C PHE A 55 -3.07 -2.36 5.74
N ILE A 56 -2.58 -1.20 6.16
CA ILE A 56 -1.22 -0.74 5.90
C ILE A 56 -0.54 -0.34 7.21
N ARG A 57 0.78 -0.25 7.18
CA ARG A 57 1.60 0.28 8.27
C ARG A 57 2.76 1.11 7.71
N PRO A 58 3.29 2.08 8.46
CA PRO A 58 4.51 2.77 8.08
C PRO A 58 5.65 1.75 7.88
N SER A 59 6.47 1.96 6.85
CA SER A 59 7.59 1.07 6.54
C SER A 59 8.84 1.88 6.19
N VAL A 60 10.01 1.27 6.39
CA VAL A 60 11.32 1.80 5.98
C VAL A 60 11.88 0.98 4.80
N SER A 61 10.99 0.54 3.91
CA SER A 61 11.34 -0.31 2.78
C SER A 61 12.27 0.41 1.80
N PRO A 62 13.32 -0.25 1.28
CA PRO A 62 14.11 0.28 0.18
C PRO A 62 13.33 0.28 -1.15
N TRP A 63 12.17 -0.38 -1.21
CA TRP A 63 11.27 -0.42 -2.36
C TRP A 63 10.19 0.65 -2.24
N GLY A 64 9.98 1.42 -3.31
CA GLY A 64 8.97 2.46 -3.39
C GLY A 64 8.33 2.49 -4.78
N ALA A 65 7.01 2.31 -4.82
CA ALA A 65 6.20 2.44 -6.03
C ALA A 65 5.27 3.65 -5.90
N PRO A 66 5.09 4.46 -6.96
CA PRO A 66 4.17 5.59 -6.92
C PRO A 66 2.72 5.11 -6.96
N VAL A 67 1.86 5.88 -6.32
CA VAL A 67 0.42 5.62 -6.23
C VAL A 67 -0.32 6.56 -7.19
N LEU A 68 -1.43 6.07 -7.77
CA LEU A 68 -2.36 6.86 -8.57
C LEU A 68 -3.74 6.85 -7.91
N LEU A 69 -4.36 8.02 -7.82
CA LEU A 69 -5.75 8.15 -7.37
C LEU A 69 -6.69 7.89 -8.55
N VAL A 70 -7.62 6.97 -8.38
CA VAL A 70 -8.61 6.63 -9.41
C VAL A 70 -9.99 6.98 -8.87
N LYS A 71 -10.75 7.78 -9.65
CA LYS A 71 -12.16 8.03 -9.35
C LYS A 71 -12.95 6.75 -9.62
N LYS A 72 -13.82 6.38 -8.68
CA LYS A 72 -14.73 5.25 -8.84
C LYS A 72 -15.80 5.54 -9.90
#